data_AF-A0A2M7ND23-F1
#
_entry.id   AF-A0A2M7ND23-F1
#
_cell.length_a   1.000
_cell.length_b   1.000
_cell.length_c   1.000
_cell.angle_alpha   90.00
_cell.angle_beta   90.00
_cell.angle_gamma   90.00
#
_symmetry.space_group_name_H-M   'P 1'
#
loop_
_entity.id
_entity.type
_entity.pdbx_description
1 polymer ?
#
loop_
_entity_poly.entity_id
_entity_poly.type
_entity_poly.pdbx_seq_one_letter_code
_entity_poly.pdbx_strand_id
1 'polypeptide(L)'
;MLYQNERKTFLIEEVILTDPHVSDNQETKIKKALRLYLIGRLTVEEHREGFETYFEMFRDGNYTHAIFDYLKLEYDPPQSRAWFVTSYVPRYGRELKERECYVAVIEPSNMFQKMTTSLIGGSIQKIYNNLHISYFSDIEKGQNWLLKQ
;
A
#
# COMPACT_ATOMS: atom_id res chain seq x y z
N MET A 1 15.06 4.81 -1.62
CA MET A 1 15.38 3.56 -2.34
C MET A 1 14.32 3.35 -3.42
N LEU A 2 14.69 2.85 -4.61
CA LEU A 2 13.76 2.63 -5.73
C LEU A 2 13.95 1.21 -6.30
N TYR A 3 12.87 0.44 -6.41
CA TYR A 3 12.84 -0.87 -7.07
C TYR A 3 11.80 -0.86 -8.19
N GLN A 4 12.15 -1.44 -9.34
CA GLN A 4 11.26 -1.53 -10.50
C GLN A 4 11.49 -2.86 -11.22
N ASN A 5 10.42 -3.53 -11.65
CA ASN A 5 10.58 -4.69 -12.52
C ASN A 5 10.89 -4.30 -13.97
N GLU A 6 11.39 -5.24 -14.76
CA GLU A 6 11.82 -4.99 -16.15
C GLU A 6 10.72 -4.34 -17.02
N ARG A 7 9.48 -4.78 -16.82
CA ARG A 7 8.31 -4.31 -17.58
C ARG A 7 7.68 -3.03 -17.04
N LYS A 8 8.18 -2.50 -15.93
CA LYS A 8 7.67 -1.28 -15.27
C LYS A 8 6.19 -1.34 -14.90
N THR A 9 5.69 -2.56 -14.66
CA THR A 9 4.30 -2.81 -14.26
C THR A 9 4.10 -2.65 -12.75
N PHE A 10 5.19 -2.59 -11.97
CA PHE A 10 5.18 -2.04 -10.63
C PHE A 10 6.48 -1.29 -10.28
N LEU A 11 6.38 -0.43 -9.28
CA LEU A 11 7.48 0.36 -8.72
C LEU A 11 7.34 0.37 -7.19
N ILE A 12 8.44 0.27 -6.46
CA ILE A 12 8.46 0.42 -5.00
C ILE A 12 9.44 1.52 -4.63
N GLU A 13 9.01 2.48 -3.81
CA GLU A 13 9.89 3.53 -3.31
C GLU A 13 9.66 3.84 -1.84
N GLU A 14 10.73 4.28 -1.16
CA GLU A 14 10.63 4.92 0.15
C GLU A 14 10.16 6.37 -0.02
N VAL A 15 9.12 6.75 0.72
CA VAL A 15 8.55 8.10 0.75
C VAL A 15 8.78 8.69 2.14
N ILE A 16 9.38 9.88 2.18
CA ILE A 16 9.47 10.66 3.41
C ILE A 16 8.21 11.51 3.51
N LEU A 17 7.45 11.30 4.58
CA LEU A 17 6.27 12.07 4.92
C LEU A 17 6.71 13.22 5.84
N THR A 18 6.42 14.44 5.42
CA THR A 18 6.67 15.67 6.18
C THR A 18 5.43 16.55 6.13
N ASP A 19 5.07 17.17 7.25
CA ASP A 19 3.99 18.16 7.27
C ASP A 19 4.54 19.51 6.72
N PRO A 20 4.02 20.00 5.58
CA PRO A 20 4.51 21.23 4.95
C PRO A 20 4.07 22.51 5.69
N HIS A 21 3.21 22.42 6.69
CA HIS A 21 2.66 23.56 7.43
C HIS A 21 3.27 23.75 8.83
N VAL A 22 4.31 22.99 9.17
CA VAL A 22 5.03 23.15 10.43
C VAL A 22 5.91 24.39 10.34
N SER A 23 5.58 25.43 11.10
CA SER A 23 6.44 26.61 11.27
C SER A 23 7.70 26.25 12.07
N ASP A 24 8.79 27.00 11.86
CA ASP A 24 10.17 26.75 12.35
C ASP A 24 10.34 26.49 13.87
N ASN A 25 9.27 26.54 14.68
CA ASN A 25 9.29 26.33 16.12
C ASN A 25 8.55 25.06 16.61
N GLN A 26 8.12 24.16 15.72
CA GLN A 26 7.54 22.86 16.11
C GLN A 26 8.38 21.69 15.57
N GLU A 27 8.56 20.64 16.39
CA GLU A 27 9.22 19.40 15.98
C GLU A 27 8.54 18.82 14.73
N THR A 28 9.27 18.83 13.60
CA THR A 28 8.78 18.24 12.36
C THR A 28 8.63 16.73 12.56
N LYS A 29 7.40 16.23 12.55
CA LYS A 29 7.14 14.78 12.54
C LYS A 29 7.54 14.22 11.18
N ILE A 30 8.76 13.70 11.08
CA ILE A 30 9.23 12.97 9.91
C ILE A 30 8.82 11.51 10.06
N LYS A 31 8.10 10.99 9.07
CA LYS A 31 7.78 9.56 8.98
C LYS A 31 8.26 8.98 7.67
N LYS A 32 8.52 7.68 7.68
CA LYS A 32 8.87 6.93 6.47
C LYS A 32 7.73 6.00 6.11
N ALA A 33 7.35 6.02 4.84
CA ALA A 33 6.40 5.08 4.27
C ALA A 33 7.03 4.34 3.09
N LEU A 34 6.56 3.12 2.84
CA LEU A 34 6.89 2.40 1.61
C LEU A 34 5.70 2.50 0.66
N ARG A 35 5.94 2.88 -0.60
CA ARG A 35 4.90 3.02 -1.62
C ARG A 35 5.07 1.98 -2.71
N LEU A 36 4.01 1.22 -2.98
CA LEU A 36 3.89 0.32 -4.13
C LEU A 36 3.00 0.98 -5.17
N TYR A 37 3.52 1.13 -6.38
CA TYR A 37 2.75 1.53 -7.55
C TYR A 37 2.43 0.30 -8.38
N LEU A 38 1.16 0.12 -8.76
CA LEU A 38 0.77 -0.83 -9.80
C LEU A 38 0.37 -0.05 -11.06
N ILE A 39 0.97 -0.39 -12.20
CA ILE A 39 0.92 0.42 -13.42
C ILE A 39 0.50 -0.46 -14.61
N GLY A 40 -0.50 0.01 -15.36
CA GLY A 40 -0.94 -0.63 -16.59
C GLY A 40 -1.67 -1.95 -16.32
N ARG A 41 -1.39 -2.96 -17.15
CA ARG A 41 -2.03 -4.28 -17.10
C ARG A 41 -1.06 -5.30 -16.53
N LEU A 42 -1.38 -5.85 -15.37
CA LEU A 42 -0.53 -6.83 -14.69
C LEU A 42 -0.92 -8.25 -15.08
N THR A 43 0.09 -9.12 -15.17
CA THR A 43 -0.10 -10.57 -15.09
C THR A 43 -0.26 -11.02 -13.63
N VAL A 44 -0.58 -12.30 -13.42
CA VAL A 44 -0.65 -12.86 -12.06
C VAL A 44 0.74 -12.88 -11.43
N GLU A 45 1.75 -13.21 -12.22
CA GLU A 45 3.14 -13.32 -11.83
C GLU A 45 3.69 -11.96 -11.40
N GLU A 46 3.47 -10.91 -12.20
CA GLU A 46 3.92 -9.54 -11.87
C GLU A 46 3.21 -8.98 -10.63
N HIS A 47 1.92 -9.27 -10.47
CA HIS A 47 1.20 -8.89 -9.27
C HIS A 47 1.78 -9.57 -8.04
N ARG A 48 2.07 -10.88 -8.12
CA ARG A 48 2.70 -11.62 -7.03
C ARG A 48 4.07 -11.05 -6.71
N GLU A 49 4.92 -10.92 -7.72
CA GLU A 49 6.27 -10.37 -7.58
C GLU A 49 6.25 -8.99 -6.90
N GLY A 50 5.37 -8.08 -7.33
CA GLY A 50 5.26 -6.75 -6.76
C GLY A 50 4.90 -6.75 -5.27
N PHE A 51 3.92 -7.55 -4.87
CA PHE A 51 3.51 -7.65 -3.47
C PHE A 51 4.53 -8.41 -2.61
N GLU A 52 5.12 -9.49 -3.12
CA GLU A 52 6.18 -10.23 -2.42
C GLU A 52 7.40 -9.36 -2.17
N THR A 53 7.90 -8.68 -3.20
CA THR A 53 9.04 -7.75 -3.10
C THR A 53 8.71 -6.61 -2.13
N TYR A 54 7.51 -6.05 -2.23
CA TYR A 54 7.06 -5.00 -1.31
C TYR A 54 7.07 -5.49 0.13
N PHE A 55 6.58 -6.70 0.40
CA PHE A 55 6.50 -7.23 1.75
C PHE A 55 7.87 -7.44 2.39
N GLU A 56 8.82 -8.00 1.63
CA GLU A 56 10.21 -8.16 2.09
C GLU A 56 10.83 -6.81 2.45
N MET A 57 10.73 -5.83 1.55
CA MET A 57 11.23 -4.47 1.79
C MET A 57 10.53 -3.80 2.98
N PHE A 58 9.21 -3.99 3.12
CA PHE A 58 8.42 -3.42 4.20
C PHE A 58 8.85 -3.97 5.57
N ARG A 59 9.03 -5.29 5.65
CA ARG A 59 9.47 -5.99 6.86
C ARG A 59 10.88 -5.59 7.24
N ASP A 60 11.81 -5.65 6.29
CA ASP A 60 13.25 -5.48 6.54
C ASP A 60 13.59 -4.01 6.83
N GLY A 61 12.86 -3.07 6.23
CA GLY A 61 12.97 -1.64 6.52
C GLY A 61 12.25 -1.17 7.79
N ASN A 62 11.60 -2.09 8.53
CA ASN A 62 10.83 -1.80 9.75
C ASN A 62 9.79 -0.67 9.56
N TYR A 63 9.11 -0.67 8.41
CA TYR A 63 8.07 0.31 8.12
C TYR A 63 6.79 -0.02 8.89
N THR A 64 6.04 1.03 9.24
CA THR A 64 4.68 0.94 9.80
C THR A 64 3.65 1.66 8.93
N HIS A 65 4.11 2.41 7.91
CA HIS A 65 3.27 3.19 7.01
C HIS A 65 3.45 2.71 5.58
N ALA A 66 2.33 2.48 4.90
CA ALA A 66 2.26 1.89 3.58
C ALA A 66 1.39 2.75 2.66
N ILE A 67 1.77 2.84 1.38
CA ILE A 67 0.95 3.44 0.33
C ILE A 67 0.80 2.41 -0.80
N PHE A 68 -0.44 2.03 -1.09
CA PHE A 68 -0.77 1.23 -2.28
C PHE A 68 -1.39 2.15 -3.31
N ASP A 69 -0.65 2.43 -4.37
CA ASP A 69 -1.06 3.32 -5.44
C ASP A 69 -1.55 2.54 -6.66
N TYR A 70 -2.88 2.53 -6.83
CA TYR A 70 -3.57 1.92 -7.95
C TYR A 70 -4.05 2.95 -8.98
N LEU A 71 -3.65 4.22 -8.87
CA LEU A 71 -4.15 5.29 -9.72
C LEU A 71 -3.89 5.01 -11.22
N LYS A 72 -2.77 4.36 -11.53
CA LYS A 72 -2.37 3.99 -12.90
C LYS A 72 -2.61 2.51 -13.22
N LEU A 73 -3.30 1.77 -12.37
CA LEU A 73 -3.67 0.38 -12.63
C LEU A 73 -4.82 0.35 -13.65
N GLU A 74 -4.58 -0.28 -14.80
CA GLU A 74 -5.60 -0.50 -15.81
C GLU A 74 -6.34 -1.82 -15.57
N TYR A 75 -5.60 -2.87 -15.21
CA TYR A 75 -6.16 -4.20 -15.05
C TYR A 75 -5.28 -5.11 -14.20
N ASP A 76 -5.91 -5.85 -13.30
CA ASP A 76 -5.37 -7.01 -12.60
C ASP A 76 -6.33 -8.22 -12.77
N PRO A 77 -5.79 -9.43 -13.05
CA PRO A 77 -6.59 -10.64 -13.17
C PRO A 77 -7.32 -10.98 -11.85
N PRO A 78 -8.55 -11.53 -11.89
CA PRO A 78 -9.22 -12.05 -10.70
C PRO A 78 -8.38 -13.01 -9.85
N GLN A 79 -7.53 -13.81 -10.50
CA GLN A 79 -6.60 -14.76 -9.86
C GLN A 79 -5.57 -14.04 -8.99
N SER A 80 -5.12 -12.84 -9.39
CA SER A 80 -4.23 -12.00 -8.60
C SER A 80 -4.88 -11.59 -7.28
N ARG A 81 -6.14 -11.14 -7.35
CA ARG A 81 -6.93 -10.76 -6.17
C ARG A 81 -7.23 -11.94 -5.26
N ALA A 82 -7.60 -13.07 -5.86
CA ALA A 82 -7.84 -14.30 -5.11
C ALA A 82 -6.59 -14.73 -4.34
N TRP A 83 -5.42 -14.74 -5.00
CA TRP A 83 -4.14 -15.01 -4.37
C TRP A 83 -3.81 -13.99 -3.27
N PHE A 84 -4.04 -12.69 -3.51
CA PHE A 84 -3.79 -11.63 -2.54
C PHE A 84 -4.55 -11.89 -1.22
N VAL A 85 -5.84 -12.20 -1.32
CA VAL A 85 -6.70 -12.45 -0.14
C VAL A 85 -6.40 -13.78 0.54
N THR A 86 -6.13 -14.83 -0.24
CA THR A 86 -6.00 -16.20 0.31
C THR A 86 -4.60 -16.55 0.77
N SER A 87 -3.58 -15.89 0.23
CA SER A 87 -2.17 -16.23 0.47
C SER A 87 -1.40 -15.06 1.08
N TYR A 88 -1.39 -13.90 0.39
CA TYR A 88 -0.57 -12.76 0.78
C TYR A 88 -1.02 -12.14 2.11
N VAL A 89 -2.29 -11.74 2.20
CA VAL A 89 -2.88 -11.10 3.39
C VAL A 89 -2.71 -11.98 4.64
N PRO A 90 -3.04 -13.29 4.62
CA PRO A 90 -2.84 -14.14 5.80
C PRO A 90 -1.39 -14.24 6.25
N ARG A 91 -0.43 -14.25 5.31
CA ARG A 91 0.99 -14.26 5.66
C ARG A 91 1.40 -12.93 6.27
N TYR A 92 1.06 -11.81 5.62
CA TYR A 92 1.31 -10.46 6.13
C TYR A 92 0.78 -10.30 7.55
N GLY A 93 -0.48 -10.66 7.79
CA GLY A 93 -1.12 -10.54 9.10
C GLY A 93 -0.50 -11.42 10.18
N ARG A 94 0.09 -12.59 9.85
CA ARG A 94 0.81 -13.43 10.82
C ARG A 94 2.18 -12.85 11.18
N GLU A 95 2.93 -12.38 10.18
CA GLU A 95 4.31 -11.91 10.37
C GLU A 95 4.37 -10.51 11.00
N LEU A 96 3.34 -9.68 10.81
CA LEU A 96 3.28 -8.32 11.33
C LEU A 96 2.25 -8.14 12.45
N LYS A 97 1.75 -9.23 13.04
CA LYS A 97 0.67 -9.26 14.04
C LYS A 97 0.87 -8.34 15.25
N GLU A 98 2.12 -8.01 15.59
CA GLU A 98 2.49 -7.22 16.78
C GLU A 98 2.71 -5.74 16.47
N ARG A 99 2.59 -5.34 15.19
CA ARG A 99 2.87 -3.98 14.72
C ARG A 99 1.60 -3.31 14.22
N GLU A 100 1.34 -2.12 14.71
CA GLU A 100 0.34 -1.23 14.12
C GLU A 100 0.82 -0.78 12.74
N CYS A 101 0.01 -1.06 11.72
CA CYS A 101 0.32 -0.77 10.33
C CYS A 101 -0.78 0.08 9.70
N TYR A 102 -0.39 1.20 9.09
CA TYR A 102 -1.28 2.15 8.45
C TYR A 102 -1.09 2.13 6.95
N VAL A 103 -2.16 1.85 6.21
CA VAL A 103 -2.14 1.65 4.76
C VAL A 103 -3.06 2.69 4.10
N ALA A 104 -2.48 3.58 3.32
CA ALA A 104 -3.21 4.46 2.43
C ALA A 104 -3.35 3.79 1.05
N VAL A 105 -4.58 3.55 0.62
CA VAL A 105 -4.88 3.00 -0.71
C VAL A 105 -5.34 4.14 -1.61
N ILE A 106 -4.56 4.45 -2.65
CA ILE A 106 -4.95 5.40 -3.68
C ILE A 106 -5.76 4.64 -4.72
N GLU A 107 -7.04 4.97 -4.78
CA GLU A 107 -8.01 4.20 -5.53
C GLU A 107 -7.78 4.25 -7.05
N PRO A 108 -8.01 3.14 -7.78
CA PRO A 108 -7.97 3.15 -9.23
C PRO A 108 -9.12 3.98 -9.79
N SER A 109 -8.97 4.57 -10.99
CA SER A 109 -10.06 5.33 -11.61
C SER A 109 -11.27 4.45 -11.97
N ASN A 110 -11.07 3.14 -12.10
CA ASN A 110 -12.11 2.18 -12.47
C ASN A 110 -13.00 1.81 -11.27
N MET A 111 -14.30 2.10 -11.37
CA MET A 111 -15.30 1.85 -10.32
C MET A 111 -15.41 0.37 -9.89
N PHE A 112 -15.27 -0.58 -10.81
CA PHE A 112 -15.32 -2.01 -10.47
C PHE A 112 -14.14 -2.43 -9.60
N GLN A 113 -12.94 -1.93 -9.94
CA GLN A 113 -11.76 -2.17 -9.13
C GLN A 113 -11.89 -1.50 -7.77
N LYS A 114 -12.35 -0.23 -7.70
CA LYS A 114 -12.63 0.46 -6.42
C LYS A 114 -13.49 -0.37 -5.47
N MET A 115 -14.63 -0.87 -5.96
CA MET A 115 -15.53 -1.70 -5.16
C MET A 115 -14.83 -2.95 -4.64
N THR A 116 -14.07 -3.63 -5.51
CA THR A 116 -13.37 -4.86 -5.16
C THR A 116 -12.29 -4.61 -4.11
N THR A 117 -11.49 -3.55 -4.28
CA THR A 117 -10.44 -3.17 -3.33
C THR A 117 -11.02 -2.80 -1.96
N SER A 118 -12.12 -2.03 -1.95
CA SER A 118 -12.81 -1.63 -0.71
C SER A 118 -13.36 -2.83 0.06
N LEU A 119 -14.03 -3.76 -0.63
CA LEU A 119 -14.55 -4.99 -0.03
C LEU A 119 -13.44 -5.85 0.57
N ILE A 120 -12.33 -6.00 -0.16
CA ILE A 120 -11.17 -6.75 0.30
C ILE A 120 -10.59 -6.10 1.56
N GLY A 121 -10.26 -4.81 1.55
CA GLY A 121 -9.65 -4.20 2.72
C GLY A 121 -10.58 -4.12 3.93
N GLY A 122 -11.88 -3.89 3.74
CA GLY A 122 -12.85 -3.96 4.83
C GLY A 122 -12.93 -5.35 5.48
N SER A 123 -12.69 -6.42 4.71
CA SER A 123 -12.62 -7.79 5.24
C SER A 123 -11.29 -8.03 5.97
N ILE A 124 -10.18 -7.50 5.45
CA ILE A 124 -8.86 -7.58 6.08
C ILE A 124 -8.86 -6.93 7.47
N GLN A 125 -9.38 -5.71 7.58
CA GLN A 125 -9.40 -4.97 8.86
C GLN A 125 -10.24 -5.66 9.95
N LYS A 126 -11.27 -6.42 9.55
CA LYS A 126 -12.08 -7.21 10.51
C LYS A 126 -11.31 -8.41 11.07
N ILE A 127 -10.37 -8.95 10.30
CA ILE A 127 -9.56 -10.11 10.69
C ILE A 127 -8.30 -9.65 11.44
N TYR A 128 -7.71 -8.53 11.02
CA TYR A 128 -6.46 -8.00 11.56
C TYR A 128 -6.69 -6.60 12.14
N ASN A 129 -6.87 -6.53 13.45
CA ASN A 129 -7.15 -5.29 14.17
C ASN A 129 -5.98 -4.29 14.20
N ASN A 130 -4.76 -4.76 13.94
CA ASN A 130 -3.55 -3.96 13.84
C ASN A 130 -3.33 -3.38 12.43
N LEU A 131 -4.23 -3.66 11.47
CA LEU A 131 -4.20 -3.11 10.12
C LEU A 131 -5.25 -2.00 9.94
N HIS A 132 -4.77 -0.78 9.75
CA HIS A 132 -5.58 0.40 9.49
C HIS A 132 -5.49 0.77 8.02
N ILE A 133 -6.53 0.48 7.25
CA ILE A 133 -6.62 0.76 5.82
C ILE A 133 -7.57 1.94 5.61
N SER A 134 -7.13 2.94 4.86
CA SER A 134 -7.96 4.06 4.42
C SER A 134 -7.81 4.29 2.92
N TYR A 135 -8.88 4.74 2.27
CA TYR A 135 -8.97 4.89 0.82
C TYR A 135 -9.02 6.36 0.43
N PHE A 136 -8.29 6.72 -0.62
CA PHE A 136 -8.14 8.10 -1.05
C PHE A 136 -8.24 8.22 -2.57
N SER A 137 -8.80 9.35 -3.03
CA SER A 137 -8.86 9.71 -4.44
C SER A 137 -7.52 10.19 -5.00
N ASP A 138 -6.63 10.66 -4.13
CA ASP A 138 -5.37 11.29 -4.50
C ASP A 138 -4.30 11.04 -3.42
N ILE A 139 -3.05 11.11 -3.86
CA ILE A 139 -1.88 10.78 -3.05
C ILE A 139 -1.70 11.74 -1.87
N GLU A 140 -2.00 13.02 -2.06
CA GLU A 140 -1.76 14.07 -1.07
C GLU A 140 -2.62 13.82 0.18
N LYS A 141 -3.91 13.50 0.01
CA LYS A 141 -4.78 13.14 1.13
C LYS A 141 -4.31 11.88 1.85
N GLY A 142 -3.84 10.88 1.12
CA GLY A 142 -3.32 9.64 1.72
C GLY A 142 -2.08 9.90 2.57
N GLN A 143 -1.13 10.68 2.07
CA GLN A 143 0.08 11.07 2.81
C GLN A 143 -0.26 11.91 4.05
N ASN A 144 -1.17 12.88 3.92
CA ASN A 144 -1.63 13.70 5.03
C ASN A 144 -2.35 12.88 6.12
N TRP A 145 -3.09 11.83 5.75
CA TRP A 145 -3.69 10.93 6.71
C TRP A 145 -2.63 10.10 7.45
N LEU A 146 -1.65 9.54 6.73
CA LEU A 146 -0.52 8.79 7.32
C LEU A 146 0.30 9.65 8.29
N LEU A 147 0.50 10.94 7.99
CA LEU A 147 1.16 11.86 8.91
C LEU A 147 0.47 11.99 10.27
N LYS A 148 -0.86 11.81 10.30
CA LYS A 148 -1.68 11.96 11.53
C LYS A 148 -1.76 10.70 12.39
N GLN A 149 -1.33 9.54 11.90
CA GLN A 149 -1.42 8.25 12.61
C GLN A 149 -0.31 8.07 13.64
#